data_AF-A0A0C2N5T1-F1
#
_entry.id   AF-A0A0C2N5T1-F1
#
_cell.length_a   1.000
_cell.length_b   1.000
_cell.length_c   1.000
_cell.angle_alpha   90.00
_cell.angle_beta   90.00
_cell.angle_gamma   90.00
#
_symmetry.space_group_name_H-M   'P 1'
#
loop_
_entity.id
_entity.type
_entity.pdbx_description
1 polymer ?
#
loop_
_entity_poly.entity_id
_entity_poly.type
_entity_poly.pdbx_seq_one_letter_code
_entity_poly.pdbx_strand_id
1 'polypeptide(L)'
;MSEVKCELAKMVCKLLSTPAFESLEQHSSSCGVTKPNEKKSKLLSWVASETFAVLINICPGFETHFHFHKITKLLLDISDNEVQFINARIQFSRCLLKYDQSYKEWVAELRSILKRCKFQSPNEDCKCSLINDNIRDAIYRRTLHKNIQSAFLQQTYQTLDQVVLIAESMVLISKTMQAIDRSDEACSINRLSKWKNDERIAF
;
A
#
# COMPACT_ATOMS: atom_id res chain seq x y z
N MET A 1 -2.60 0.55 19.48
CA MET A 1 -3.11 1.91 19.15
C MET A 1 -3.57 2.08 17.69
N SER A 2 -3.25 1.16 16.75
CA SER A 2 -3.63 1.29 15.33
C SER A 2 -5.02 0.72 14.98
N GLU A 3 -5.49 -0.31 15.69
CA GLU A 3 -6.79 -0.96 15.41
C GLU A 3 -7.97 -0.09 15.80
N VAL A 4 -7.87 0.56 16.95
CA VAL A 4 -8.84 1.52 17.48
C VAL A 4 -9.01 2.74 16.57
N LYS A 5 -7.92 3.23 15.96
CA LYS A 5 -7.95 4.33 14.98
C LYS A 5 -8.56 3.91 13.64
N CYS A 6 -8.35 2.65 13.24
CA CYS A 6 -8.95 2.07 12.04
C CYS A 6 -10.47 1.90 12.19
N GLU A 7 -10.94 1.43 13.34
CA GLU A 7 -12.38 1.34 13.64
C GLU A 7 -13.01 2.74 13.78
N LEU A 8 -12.29 3.69 14.39
CA LEU A 8 -12.69 5.10 14.38
C LEU A 8 -12.83 5.61 12.94
N ALA A 9 -11.84 5.38 12.07
CA ALA A 9 -11.89 5.80 10.68
C ALA A 9 -13.06 5.17 9.92
N LYS A 10 -13.37 3.89 10.15
CA LYS A 10 -14.53 3.23 9.53
C LYS A 10 -15.86 3.79 10.04
N MET A 11 -15.99 4.02 11.35
CA MET A 11 -17.19 4.63 11.95
C MET A 11 -17.36 6.07 11.49
N VAL A 12 -16.27 6.84 11.46
CA VAL A 12 -16.24 8.22 10.99
C VAL A 12 -16.50 8.28 9.48
N CYS A 13 -15.95 7.38 8.66
CA CYS A 13 -16.31 7.28 7.23
C CYS A 13 -17.77 6.89 7.02
N LYS A 14 -18.36 6.04 7.87
CA LYS A 14 -19.80 5.71 7.83
C LYS A 14 -20.67 6.89 8.24
N LEU A 15 -20.23 7.69 9.23
CA LEU A 15 -20.91 8.89 9.70
C LEU A 15 -20.70 10.10 8.77
N LEU A 16 -19.58 10.16 8.04
CA LEU A 16 -19.09 11.32 7.28
C LEU A 16 -18.83 11.01 5.79
N SER A 17 -19.39 9.93 5.23
CA SER A 17 -19.40 9.71 3.77
C SER A 17 -19.88 11.00 3.12
N THR A 18 -19.15 11.54 2.15
CA THR A 18 -19.13 12.98 1.78
C THR A 18 -20.48 13.67 1.49
N PRO A 19 -21.61 13.01 1.14
CA PRO A 19 -22.91 13.68 1.15
C PRO A 19 -23.40 14.04 2.57
N ALA A 20 -22.88 13.38 3.61
CA ALA A 20 -23.40 13.39 4.98
C ALA A 20 -23.05 14.65 5.78
N PHE A 21 -22.04 15.44 5.40
CA PHE A 21 -21.58 16.58 6.22
C PHE A 21 -22.30 17.90 5.93
N GLU A 22 -22.43 18.27 4.65
CA GLU A 22 -23.39 19.30 4.23
C GLU A 22 -24.82 18.87 4.61
N SER A 23 -25.09 17.58 4.48
CA SER A 23 -26.31 16.98 5.02
C SER A 23 -26.39 17.04 6.54
N LEU A 24 -25.32 17.22 7.32
CA LEU A 24 -25.39 17.27 8.79
C LEU A 24 -25.88 18.64 9.27
N GLU A 25 -25.36 19.71 8.67
CA GLU A 25 -25.86 21.07 8.91
C GLU A 25 -27.27 21.25 8.34
N GLN A 26 -27.53 20.73 7.14
CA GLN A 26 -28.88 20.70 6.57
C GLN A 26 -29.83 19.85 7.41
N HIS A 27 -29.42 18.67 7.87
CA HIS A 27 -30.22 17.79 8.74
C HIS A 27 -30.48 18.43 10.09
N SER A 28 -29.47 19.07 10.69
CA SER A 28 -29.67 19.83 11.93
C SER A 28 -30.70 20.94 11.72
N SER A 29 -30.59 21.65 10.59
CA SER A 29 -31.54 22.72 10.21
C SER A 29 -32.95 22.17 9.95
N SER A 30 -33.10 21.04 9.26
CA SER A 30 -34.38 20.39 8.98
C SER A 30 -35.03 19.79 10.23
N CYS A 31 -34.24 19.41 11.24
CA CYS A 31 -34.71 18.97 12.54
C CYS A 31 -34.95 20.12 13.53
N GLY A 32 -34.84 21.39 13.10
CA GLY A 32 -35.03 22.56 13.97
C GLY A 32 -33.90 22.80 14.98
N VAL A 33 -32.78 22.09 14.87
CA VAL A 33 -31.60 22.22 15.74
C VAL A 33 -30.71 23.35 15.21
N THR A 34 -30.99 24.57 15.66
CA THR A 34 -30.30 25.78 15.18
C THR A 34 -29.21 26.25 16.14
N LYS A 35 -29.32 25.96 17.44
CA LYS A 35 -28.37 26.46 18.44
C LYS A 35 -27.07 25.63 18.45
N PRO A 36 -25.89 26.26 18.58
CA PRO A 36 -24.61 25.57 18.58
C PRO A 36 -24.46 24.47 19.64
N ASN A 37 -24.99 24.68 20.85
CA ASN A 37 -24.93 23.70 21.93
C ASN A 37 -25.82 22.49 21.66
N GLU A 38 -27.02 22.71 21.08
CA GLU A 38 -27.94 21.63 20.71
C GLU A 38 -27.34 20.79 19.56
N LYS A 39 -26.72 21.45 18.56
CA LYS A 39 -25.98 20.78 17.48
C LYS A 39 -24.84 19.91 18.04
N LYS A 40 -24.08 20.44 19.01
CA LYS A 40 -23.01 19.70 19.70
C LYS A 40 -23.56 18.47 20.42
N SER A 41 -24.57 18.63 21.27
CA SER A 41 -25.16 17.50 22.00
C SER A 41 -25.73 16.45 21.05
N LYS A 42 -26.37 16.86 19.94
CA LYS A 42 -26.89 15.94 18.93
C LYS A 42 -25.78 15.19 18.20
N LEU A 43 -24.72 15.87 17.78
CA LEU A 43 -23.54 15.24 17.18
C LEU A 43 -22.94 14.20 18.13
N LEU A 44 -22.74 14.55 19.40
CA LEU A 44 -22.19 13.63 20.39
C LEU A 44 -23.11 12.44 20.67
N SER A 45 -24.43 12.61 20.55
CA SER A 45 -25.38 11.50 20.68
C SER A 45 -25.32 10.48 19.54
N TRP A 46 -24.81 10.86 18.37
CA TRP A 46 -24.61 9.97 17.23
C TRP A 46 -23.26 9.27 17.25
N VAL A 47 -22.36 9.73 18.09
CA VAL A 47 -21.05 9.12 18.28
C VAL A 47 -21.23 7.89 19.17
N ALA A 48 -20.91 6.71 18.64
CA ALA A 48 -20.90 5.47 19.42
C ALA A 48 -19.92 5.58 20.60
N SER A 49 -20.21 4.87 21.70
CA SER A 49 -19.43 4.88 22.94
C SER A 49 -17.95 4.60 22.73
N GLU A 50 -17.62 3.69 21.81
CA GLU A 50 -16.26 3.33 21.46
C GLU A 50 -15.56 4.53 20.81
N THR A 51 -16.21 5.17 19.82
CA THR A 51 -15.67 6.37 19.17
C THR A 51 -15.50 7.52 20.17
N PHE A 52 -16.45 7.69 21.08
CA PHE A 52 -16.38 8.71 22.13
C PHE A 52 -15.15 8.51 23.03
N ALA A 53 -14.89 7.28 23.49
CA ALA A 53 -13.72 6.95 24.31
C ALA A 53 -12.39 7.24 23.57
N VAL A 54 -12.35 6.97 22.27
CA VAL A 54 -11.17 7.29 21.45
C VAL A 54 -10.97 8.79 21.31
N LEU A 55 -12.05 9.55 21.13
CA LEU A 55 -11.98 11.01 21.04
C LEU A 55 -11.49 11.64 22.34
N ILE A 56 -11.94 11.15 23.50
CA ILE A 56 -11.39 11.58 24.81
C ILE A 56 -9.88 11.33 24.87
N ASN A 57 -9.44 10.15 24.45
CA ASN A 57 -8.01 9.79 24.51
C ASN A 57 -7.15 10.63 23.54
N ILE A 58 -7.68 10.98 22.37
CA ILE A 58 -6.96 11.79 21.37
C ILE A 58 -7.03 13.29 21.70
N CYS A 59 -8.13 13.76 22.26
CA CYS A 59 -8.39 15.16 22.59
C CYS A 59 -9.08 15.28 23.95
N PRO A 60 -8.31 15.27 25.05
CA PRO A 60 -8.86 15.41 26.40
C PRO A 60 -9.68 16.70 26.54
N GLY A 61 -10.90 16.58 27.09
CA GLY A 61 -11.78 17.72 27.34
C GLY A 61 -12.50 18.27 26.10
N PHE A 62 -12.57 17.50 25.00
CA PHE A 62 -13.32 17.93 23.81
C PHE A 62 -14.83 18.08 24.10
N GLU A 63 -15.35 17.27 25.01
CA GLU A 63 -16.75 17.26 25.44
C GLU A 63 -17.15 18.54 26.18
N THR A 64 -16.23 19.18 26.90
CA THR A 64 -16.46 20.42 27.64
C THR A 64 -16.02 21.65 26.86
N HIS A 65 -14.80 21.65 26.34
CA HIS A 65 -14.13 22.86 25.86
C HIS A 65 -14.30 23.13 24.37
N PHE A 66 -14.72 22.15 23.56
CA PHE A 66 -14.76 22.32 22.11
C PHE A 66 -16.18 22.68 21.66
N HIS A 67 -16.29 23.66 20.77
CA HIS A 67 -17.54 23.99 20.11
C HIS A 67 -17.80 23.04 18.94
N PHE A 68 -19.06 22.94 18.50
CA PHE A 68 -19.51 22.08 17.40
C PHE A 68 -18.53 22.07 16.21
N HIS A 69 -18.22 23.25 15.64
CA HIS A 69 -17.30 23.38 14.50
C HIS A 69 -15.90 22.80 14.77
N LYS A 70 -15.36 22.92 15.98
CA LYS A 70 -14.04 22.41 16.33
C LYS A 70 -14.04 20.89 16.44
N ILE A 71 -15.08 20.31 17.03
CA ILE A 71 -15.28 18.85 17.12
C ILE A 71 -15.44 18.26 15.72
N THR A 72 -16.28 18.89 14.91
CA THR A 72 -16.49 18.58 13.50
C THR A 72 -15.18 18.56 12.70
N LYS A 73 -14.40 19.65 12.77
CA LYS A 73 -13.15 19.76 12.04
C LYS A 73 -12.16 18.67 12.49
N LEU A 74 -12.07 18.42 13.78
CA LEU A 74 -11.23 17.35 14.33
C LEU A 74 -11.63 15.98 13.78
N LEU A 75 -12.93 15.67 13.72
CA LEU A 75 -13.43 14.40 13.19
C LEU A 75 -13.10 14.24 11.70
N LEU A 76 -13.26 15.31 10.91
CA LEU A 76 -12.89 15.34 9.50
C LEU A 76 -11.39 15.15 9.32
N ASP A 77 -10.56 15.89 10.05
CA ASP A 77 -9.10 15.79 9.98
C ASP A 77 -8.62 14.38 10.35
N ILE A 78 -9.24 13.73 11.36
CA ILE A 78 -8.94 12.33 11.71
C ILE A 78 -9.37 11.39 10.58
N SER A 79 -10.58 11.57 10.04
CA SER A 79 -11.11 10.78 8.93
C SER A 79 -10.19 10.82 7.72
N ASP A 80 -9.86 12.02 7.25
CA ASP A 80 -9.08 12.24 6.04
C ASP A 80 -7.67 11.64 6.18
N ASN A 81 -7.05 11.83 7.35
CA ASN A 81 -5.76 11.23 7.65
C ASN A 81 -5.83 9.69 7.63
N GLU A 82 -6.82 9.08 8.27
CA GLU A 82 -6.95 7.63 8.30
C GLU A 82 -7.32 7.01 6.94
N VAL A 83 -8.19 7.68 6.17
CA VAL A 83 -8.49 7.31 4.78
C VAL A 83 -7.22 7.31 3.94
N GLN A 84 -6.35 8.31 4.12
CA GLN A 84 -5.05 8.35 3.42
C GLN A 84 -4.18 7.15 3.80
N PHE A 85 -4.11 6.73 5.07
CA PHE A 85 -3.35 5.54 5.49
C PHE A 85 -3.93 4.25 4.90
N ILE A 86 -5.25 4.08 4.96
CA ILE A 86 -5.93 2.91 4.40
C ILE A 86 -5.71 2.82 2.90
N ASN A 87 -5.87 3.95 2.18
CA ASN A 87 -5.62 4.03 0.75
C ASN A 87 -4.15 3.68 0.43
N ALA A 88 -3.19 4.24 1.17
CA ALA A 88 -1.77 3.92 0.99
C ALA A 88 -1.48 2.43 1.22
N ARG A 89 -2.11 1.78 2.21
CA ARG A 89 -1.97 0.33 2.46
C ARG A 89 -2.57 -0.51 1.34
N ILE A 90 -3.72 -0.11 0.80
CA ILE A 90 -4.34 -0.76 -0.36
C ILE A 90 -3.45 -0.59 -1.61
N GLN A 91 -2.90 0.60 -1.82
CA GLN A 91 -1.92 0.84 -2.89
C GLN A 91 -0.69 -0.05 -2.71
N PHE A 92 -0.19 -0.16 -1.47
CA PHE A 92 0.95 -1.02 -1.17
C PHE A 92 0.63 -2.48 -1.47
N SER A 93 -0.53 -3.00 -1.08
CA SER A 93 -0.90 -4.40 -1.29
C SER A 93 -1.09 -4.75 -2.76
N ARG A 94 -1.57 -3.80 -3.57
CA ARG A 94 -1.81 -3.94 -5.01
C ARG A 94 -0.61 -3.61 -5.88
N CYS A 95 0.46 -3.03 -5.33
CA CYS A 95 1.66 -2.71 -6.08
C CYS A 95 2.40 -4.00 -6.48
N LEU A 96 2.35 -4.32 -7.77
CA LEU A 96 3.01 -5.45 -8.42
C LEU A 96 4.19 -4.97 -9.26
N LEU A 97 5.17 -5.85 -9.48
CA LEU A 97 6.28 -5.60 -10.39
C LEU A 97 5.76 -5.48 -11.83
N LYS A 98 6.08 -4.38 -12.52
CA LYS A 98 5.76 -4.19 -13.94
C LYS A 98 6.76 -4.92 -14.84
N TYR A 99 6.38 -5.23 -16.08
CA TYR A 99 7.18 -6.07 -16.99
C TYR A 99 8.58 -5.50 -17.30
N ASP A 100 8.68 -4.18 -17.43
CA ASP A 100 9.87 -3.42 -17.77
C ASP A 100 10.60 -2.84 -16.55
N GLN A 101 10.03 -3.02 -15.35
CA GLN A 101 10.55 -2.46 -14.12
C GLN A 101 11.58 -3.38 -13.46
N SER A 102 12.69 -2.81 -12.99
CA SER A 102 13.67 -3.52 -12.18
C SER A 102 13.20 -3.70 -10.72
N TYR A 103 13.79 -4.66 -10.00
CA TYR A 103 13.48 -4.84 -8.58
C TYR A 103 13.91 -3.62 -7.75
N LYS A 104 15.02 -2.93 -8.10
CA LYS A 104 15.41 -1.67 -7.46
C LYS A 104 14.36 -0.57 -7.62
N GLU A 105 13.83 -0.38 -8.83
CA GLU A 105 12.78 0.61 -9.09
C GLU A 105 11.49 0.25 -8.35
N TRP A 106 11.12 -1.04 -8.35
CA TRP A 106 9.94 -1.50 -7.63
C TRP A 106 10.07 -1.32 -6.12
N VAL A 107 11.25 -1.60 -5.54
CA VAL A 107 11.56 -1.30 -4.14
C VAL A 107 11.43 0.18 -3.84
N ALA A 108 11.90 1.06 -4.72
CA ALA A 108 11.75 2.51 -4.56
C ALA A 108 10.28 2.94 -4.57
N GLU A 109 9.46 2.38 -5.47
CA GLU A 109 8.01 2.60 -5.52
C GLU A 109 7.32 2.12 -4.23
N LEU A 110 7.62 0.90 -3.77
CA LEU A 110 7.10 0.35 -2.52
C LEU A 110 7.51 1.20 -1.30
N ARG A 111 8.76 1.67 -1.23
CA ARG A 111 9.22 2.60 -0.18
C ARG A 111 8.43 3.90 -0.20
N SER A 112 8.19 4.47 -1.39
CA SER A 112 7.41 5.70 -1.55
C SER A 112 5.97 5.53 -1.04
N ILE A 113 5.34 4.38 -1.31
CA ILE A 113 4.01 4.07 -0.78
C ILE A 113 4.05 3.88 0.74
N LEU A 114 5.01 3.13 1.27
CA LEU A 114 5.10 2.84 2.71
C LEU A 114 5.35 4.08 3.57
N LYS A 115 6.05 5.10 3.07
CA LYS A 115 6.17 6.41 3.73
C LYS A 115 4.80 7.03 4.05
N ARG A 116 3.79 6.77 3.21
CA ARG A 116 2.42 7.24 3.39
C ARG A 116 1.57 6.34 4.28
N CYS A 117 2.05 5.17 4.71
CA CYS A 117 1.28 4.18 5.47
C CYS A 117 1.44 4.27 7.01
N LYS A 118 2.26 5.22 7.52
CA LYS A 118 2.63 5.33 8.96
C LYS A 118 3.05 4.00 9.60
N PHE A 119 3.80 3.15 8.87
CA PHE A 119 4.47 2.00 9.48
C PHE A 119 5.65 2.50 10.32
N GLN A 120 5.35 3.03 11.50
CA GLN A 120 6.37 3.33 12.51
C GLN A 120 6.68 2.06 13.29
N SER A 121 7.97 1.77 13.48
CA SER A 121 8.39 0.87 14.54
C SER A 121 7.99 1.50 15.88
N PRO A 122 7.38 0.75 16.82
CA PRO A 122 7.07 1.28 18.14
C PRO A 122 8.31 1.62 18.98
N ASN A 123 9.50 1.13 18.57
CA ASN A 123 10.77 1.45 19.20
C ASN A 123 11.64 2.30 18.27
N GLU A 124 12.05 3.49 18.74
CA GLU A 124 13.03 4.36 18.07
C GLU A 124 14.40 3.69 17.94
N ASP A 125 14.75 2.79 18.87
CA ASP A 125 16.00 2.01 18.87
C ASP A 125 15.98 0.77 17.95
N CYS A 126 14.86 0.51 17.27
CA CYS A 126 14.77 -0.65 16.40
C CYS A 126 15.56 -0.43 15.11
N LYS A 127 16.75 -1.01 15.03
CA LYS A 127 17.54 -1.12 13.78
C LYS A 127 16.83 -1.92 12.68
N CYS A 128 15.75 -2.64 13.01
CA CYS A 128 14.92 -3.33 12.03
C CYS A 128 13.92 -2.34 11.43
N SER A 129 14.20 -1.90 10.21
CA SER A 129 13.24 -1.17 9.40
C SER A 129 12.06 -2.08 9.09
N LEU A 130 10.97 -1.98 9.86
CA LEU A 130 9.67 -2.61 9.55
C LEU A 130 9.25 -2.34 8.09
N ILE A 131 9.68 -1.21 7.53
CA ILE A 131 9.55 -0.87 6.11
C ILE A 131 10.28 -1.91 5.23
N ASN A 132 11.55 -2.21 5.50
CA ASN A 132 12.33 -3.18 4.73
C ASN A 132 11.76 -4.60 4.85
N ASP A 133 11.30 -5.02 6.04
CA ASP A 133 10.65 -6.31 6.22
C ASP A 133 9.35 -6.41 5.41
N ASN A 134 8.52 -5.37 5.44
CA ASN A 134 7.29 -5.34 4.63
C ASN A 134 7.56 -5.37 3.12
N ILE A 135 8.60 -4.67 2.66
CA ILE A 135 9.00 -4.69 1.24
C ILE A 135 9.51 -6.07 0.87
N ARG A 136 10.37 -6.65 1.71
CA ARG A 136 10.88 -8.01 1.53
C ARG A 136 9.70 -8.98 1.36
N ASP A 137 8.78 -9.00 2.31
CA ASP A 137 7.60 -9.86 2.28
C ASP A 137 6.72 -9.62 1.04
N ALA A 138 6.60 -8.37 0.58
CA ALA A 138 5.91 -8.05 -0.66
C ALA A 138 6.60 -8.68 -1.88
N ILE A 139 7.92 -8.61 -1.96
CA ILE A 139 8.70 -9.25 -3.04
C ILE A 139 8.51 -10.76 -3.04
N TYR A 140 8.64 -11.40 -1.87
CA TYR A 140 8.46 -12.86 -1.73
C TYR A 140 7.07 -13.34 -2.20
N ARG A 141 6.02 -12.59 -1.85
CA ARG A 141 4.63 -12.98 -2.13
C ARG A 141 4.18 -12.62 -3.54
N ARG A 142 4.73 -11.56 -4.14
CA ARG A 142 4.17 -10.92 -5.34
C ARG A 142 5.08 -10.96 -6.56
N THR A 143 6.28 -11.53 -6.43
CA THR A 143 7.14 -11.78 -7.60
C THR A 143 6.42 -12.68 -8.61
N LEU A 144 6.45 -12.29 -9.88
CA LEU A 144 5.88 -13.09 -10.98
C LEU A 144 6.77 -14.29 -11.34
N HIS A 145 8.05 -14.22 -10.99
CA HIS A 145 9.06 -15.21 -11.31
C HIS A 145 9.08 -16.35 -10.27
N LYS A 146 8.44 -17.48 -10.57
CA LYS A 146 8.35 -18.63 -9.66
C LYS A 146 9.70 -19.21 -9.26
N ASN A 147 10.67 -19.20 -10.18
CA ASN A 147 12.05 -19.61 -9.91
C ASN A 147 12.73 -18.72 -8.87
N ILE A 148 12.50 -17.40 -8.93
CA ILE A 148 13.00 -16.45 -7.93
C ILE A 148 12.32 -16.71 -6.59
N GLN A 149 11.01 -16.95 -6.60
CA GLN A 149 10.26 -17.28 -5.38
C GLN A 149 10.81 -18.55 -4.70
N SER A 150 11.07 -19.61 -5.47
CA SER A 150 11.68 -20.83 -4.93
C SER A 150 13.09 -20.59 -4.37
N ALA A 151 13.90 -19.75 -5.02
CA ALA A 151 15.23 -19.42 -4.53
C ALA A 151 15.18 -18.69 -3.17
N PHE A 152 14.17 -17.83 -2.97
CA PHE A 152 13.99 -17.17 -1.68
C PHE A 152 13.55 -18.13 -0.57
N LEU A 153 12.73 -19.13 -0.88
CA LEU A 153 12.25 -20.13 0.10
C LEU A 153 13.37 -21.08 0.57
N GLN A 154 14.46 -21.23 -0.19
CA GLN A 154 15.60 -22.05 0.18
C GLN A 154 16.52 -21.39 1.22
N GLN A 155 16.37 -20.10 1.48
CA GLN A 155 17.20 -19.36 2.44
C GLN A 155 16.39 -18.95 3.67
N THR A 156 16.94 -19.18 4.86
CA THR A 156 16.22 -19.03 6.13
C THR A 156 16.10 -17.57 6.61
N TYR A 157 17.03 -16.70 6.23
CA TYR A 157 16.97 -15.27 6.55
C TYR A 157 17.69 -14.44 5.50
N GLN A 158 16.96 -13.53 4.84
CA GLN A 158 17.51 -12.61 3.85
C GLN A 158 17.20 -11.17 4.22
N THR A 159 18.18 -10.29 4.07
CA THR A 159 17.95 -8.84 4.11
C THR A 159 17.29 -8.38 2.81
N LEU A 160 16.66 -7.20 2.82
CA LEU A 160 16.07 -6.64 1.60
C LEU A 160 17.11 -6.50 0.47
N ASP A 161 18.33 -6.08 0.79
CA ASP A 161 19.39 -5.90 -0.21
C ASP A 161 19.81 -7.25 -0.83
N GLN A 162 19.90 -8.31 -0.03
CA GLN A 162 20.16 -9.66 -0.53
C GLN A 162 19.05 -10.17 -1.45
N VAL A 163 17.78 -9.93 -1.08
CA VAL A 163 16.62 -10.30 -1.90
C VAL A 163 16.65 -9.60 -3.25
N VAL A 164 16.96 -8.29 -3.26
CA VAL A 164 17.06 -7.52 -4.50
C VAL A 164 18.22 -8.03 -5.37
N LEU A 165 19.39 -8.29 -4.78
CA LEU A 165 20.54 -8.83 -5.50
C LEU A 165 20.25 -10.17 -6.17
N ILE A 166 19.61 -11.10 -5.44
CA ILE A 166 19.23 -12.41 -5.97
C ILE A 166 18.19 -12.25 -7.09
N ALA A 167 17.18 -11.41 -6.89
CA ALA A 167 16.15 -11.19 -7.90
C ALA A 167 16.73 -10.64 -9.20
N GLU A 168 17.59 -9.61 -9.10
CA GLU A 168 18.22 -9.01 -10.27
C GLU A 168 19.16 -9.98 -10.99
N SER A 169 19.95 -10.76 -10.25
CA SER A 169 20.85 -11.74 -10.86
C SER A 169 20.07 -12.82 -11.62
N MET A 170 18.97 -13.33 -11.05
CA MET A 170 18.14 -14.35 -11.68
C MET A 170 17.39 -13.82 -12.91
N VAL A 171 16.92 -12.57 -12.87
CA VAL A 171 16.34 -11.92 -14.06
C VAL A 171 17.38 -11.79 -15.17
N LEU A 172 18.60 -11.35 -14.83
CA LEU A 172 19.68 -11.22 -15.79
C LEU A 172 20.06 -12.58 -16.40
N ILE A 173 20.25 -13.61 -15.57
CA ILE A 173 20.53 -14.98 -16.02
C ILE A 173 19.43 -15.47 -16.97
N SER A 174 18.16 -15.27 -16.61
CA SER A 174 17.02 -15.69 -17.45
C SER A 174 17.02 -14.98 -18.81
N LYS A 175 17.31 -13.67 -18.84
CA LYS A 175 17.42 -12.89 -20.08
C LYS A 175 18.60 -13.38 -20.94
N THR A 176 19.75 -13.65 -20.33
CA THR A 176 20.93 -14.17 -21.03
C THR A 176 20.67 -15.55 -21.61
N MET A 177 20.03 -16.46 -20.86
CA MET A 177 19.64 -17.79 -21.36
C MET A 177 18.71 -17.68 -22.58
N GLN A 178 17.68 -16.84 -22.50
CA GLN A 178 16.78 -16.60 -23.65
C GLN A 178 17.51 -16.02 -24.87
N ALA A 179 18.51 -15.17 -24.67
CA ALA A 179 19.31 -14.62 -25.77
C ALA A 179 20.20 -15.68 -26.43
N ILE A 180 20.77 -16.59 -25.64
CA ILE A 180 21.55 -17.73 -26.14
C ILE A 180 20.64 -18.67 -26.93
N ASP A 181 19.49 -19.06 -26.38
CA ASP A 181 18.54 -19.95 -27.06
C ASP A 181 18.09 -19.39 -28.42
N ARG A 182 17.77 -18.08 -28.48
CA ARG A 182 17.41 -17.41 -29.73
C ARG A 182 18.57 -17.33 -30.73
N SER A 183 19.80 -17.15 -30.24
CA SER A 183 21.00 -17.15 -31.07
C SER A 183 21.24 -18.54 -31.67
N ASP A 184 21.05 -19.59 -30.88
CA ASP A 184 21.21 -20.98 -31.33
C ASP A 184 20.13 -21.39 -32.34
N GLU A 185 18.89 -20.94 -32.15
CA GLU A 185 17.82 -21.08 -33.14
C GLU A 185 18.15 -20.36 -34.46
N ALA A 186 18.59 -19.11 -34.40
CA ALA A 186 18.98 -18.34 -35.58
C ALA A 186 20.18 -18.97 -36.31
N CYS A 187 21.16 -19.48 -35.57
CA CYS A 187 22.31 -20.21 -36.11
C CYS A 187 21.86 -21.51 -36.82
N SER A 188 20.91 -22.23 -36.23
CA SER A 188 20.36 -23.48 -36.78
C SER A 188 19.59 -23.22 -38.08
N ILE A 189 18.78 -22.16 -38.13
CA ILE A 189 18.04 -21.75 -39.33
C ILE A 189 19.00 -21.34 -40.46
N ASN A 190 20.06 -20.60 -40.14
CA ASN A 190 21.07 -20.19 -41.13
C ASN A 190 21.88 -21.36 -41.71
N ARG A 191 22.12 -22.43 -40.93
CA ARG A 191 22.77 -23.65 -41.46
C ARG A 191 21.85 -24.40 -42.42
N LEU A 192 20.56 -24.53 -42.08
CA LEU A 192 19.56 -25.19 -42.91
C LEU A 192 19.31 -24.46 -44.25
N SER A 193 19.32 -23.12 -44.25
CA SER A 193 19.18 -22.34 -45.48
C SER A 193 20.42 -22.46 -46.39
N LYS A 194 21.61 -22.52 -45.80
CA LYS A 194 22.87 -22.70 -46.54
C LYS A 194 22.91 -24.05 -47.26
N TRP A 195 22.58 -25.14 -46.57
CA TRP A 195 22.54 -26.48 -47.18
C TRP A 195 21.55 -26.58 -48.35
N LYS A 196 20.36 -25.98 -48.22
CA LYS A 196 19.37 -25.96 -49.30
C LYS A 196 19.80 -25.15 -50.53
N ASN A 197 20.67 -24.15 -50.35
CA ASN A 197 21.23 -23.39 -51.47
C ASN A 197 22.38 -24.12 -52.14
N ASP A 198 23.23 -24.81 -51.37
CA ASP A 198 24.34 -25.59 -51.92
C ASP A 198 23.84 -26.79 -52.75
N GLU A 199 22.73 -27.44 -52.35
CA GLU A 199 22.08 -28.50 -53.15
C GLU A 199 21.44 -28.00 -54.45
N ARG A 200 21.03 -26.72 -54.53
CA ARG A 200 20.44 -26.13 -55.75
C ARG A 200 21.49 -25.71 -56.79
N ILE A 201 22.73 -25.51 -56.37
CA ILE A 201 23.82 -25.08 -57.27
C ILE A 201 24.54 -26.29 -57.88
N ALA A 202 24.29 -27.50 -57.36
CA ALA A 202 24.92 -28.75 -57.80
C ALA A 202 24.21 -29.47 -58.98
N PHE A 203 23.22 -28.86 -59.63
CA PHE A 203 22.52 -29.40 -60.82
C PHE A 203 22.59 -28.47 -62.01
#